data_AF-A0A2W6AR03-F1
#
_entry.id   AF-A0A2W6AR03-F1
#
_cell.length_a   1.000
_cell.length_b   1.000
_cell.length_c   1.000
_cell.angle_alpha   90.00
_cell.angle_beta   90.00
_cell.angle_gamma   90.00
#
_symmetry.space_group_name_H-M   'P 1'
#
loop_
_entity.id
_entity.type
_entity.pdbx_description
1 polymer ?
#
loop_
_entity_poly.entity_id
_entity_poly.type
_entity_poly.pdbx_seq_one_letter_code
_entity_poly.pdbx_strand_id
1 'polypeptide(L)'
;MGDDVTEHQEDRRRMADKRDLRRQFLTMVARRQRPGAGSILGALDGRNITLEWWTDVEQALQAIPHAVAGAVATNAYAPPRATGDLDMVVAAMERERAAAALQAAAWRHVGSLGGIVQGSAWEDAEGHHLDLIELSEPWATEAITAAQGNRIAGLPTMPLSYLVHMKLMAGRTGDLFDVSRMLGRASEDQTQRARAVVNHFGNAEDLADFEQLVRMGRLEREPGSLEGSSGSPP
;
A
#
# COMPACT_ATOMS: atom_id res chain seq x y z
N MET A 1 9.91 -33.16 -10.30
CA MET A 1 8.76 -32.66 -11.08
C MET A 1 7.43 -32.78 -10.32
N GLY A 2 7.46 -32.99 -8.99
CA GLY A 2 6.26 -33.11 -8.14
C GLY A 2 6.06 -31.93 -7.17
N ASP A 3 7.11 -31.17 -6.85
CA ASP A 3 7.03 -30.10 -5.83
C ASP A 3 6.32 -28.82 -6.33
N ASP A 4 6.51 -28.48 -7.61
CA ASP A 4 5.97 -27.25 -8.24
C ASP A 4 4.42 -27.24 -8.34
N VAL A 5 3.80 -28.41 -8.48
CA VAL A 5 2.33 -28.54 -8.55
C VAL A 5 1.69 -28.35 -7.17
N THR A 6 2.38 -28.77 -6.11
CA THR A 6 1.87 -28.70 -4.73
C THR A 6 1.95 -27.28 -4.19
N GLU A 7 3.07 -26.58 -4.43
CA GLU A 7 3.27 -25.19 -4.03
C GLU A 7 2.23 -24.24 -4.67
N HIS A 8 1.97 -24.41 -5.98
CA HIS A 8 0.97 -23.62 -6.70
C HIS A 8 -0.48 -23.82 -6.20
N GLN A 9 -0.80 -25.01 -5.69
CA GLN A 9 -2.12 -25.30 -5.12
C GLN A 9 -2.29 -24.70 -3.72
N GLU A 10 -1.23 -24.74 -2.91
CA GLU A 10 -1.23 -24.14 -1.57
C GLU A 10 -1.33 -22.61 -1.63
N ASP A 11 -0.64 -21.97 -2.56
CA ASP A 11 -0.72 -20.51 -2.76
C ASP A 11 -2.11 -20.06 -3.19
N ARG A 12 -2.74 -20.78 -4.12
CA ARG A 12 -4.12 -20.51 -4.55
C ARG A 12 -5.10 -20.64 -3.38
N ARG A 13 -4.94 -21.66 -2.54
CA ARG A 13 -5.77 -21.86 -1.36
C ARG A 13 -5.59 -20.72 -0.34
N ARG A 14 -4.34 -20.36 -0.03
CA ARG A 14 -4.03 -19.23 0.88
C ARG A 14 -4.60 -17.92 0.36
N MET A 15 -4.57 -17.67 -0.95
CA MET A 15 -5.20 -16.49 -1.54
C MET A 15 -6.72 -16.51 -1.39
N ALA A 16 -7.37 -17.64 -1.64
CA ALA A 16 -8.82 -17.77 -1.48
C ALA A 16 -9.27 -17.51 -0.04
N ASP A 17 -8.59 -18.10 0.95
CA ASP A 17 -8.90 -17.91 2.38
C ASP A 17 -8.80 -16.41 2.78
N LYS A 18 -7.82 -15.67 2.24
CA LYS A 18 -7.70 -14.23 2.47
C LYS A 18 -8.85 -13.43 1.86
N ARG A 19 -9.28 -13.77 0.65
CA ARG A 19 -10.42 -13.09 0.01
C ARG A 19 -11.67 -13.25 0.85
N ASP A 20 -11.90 -14.44 1.39
CA ASP A 20 -13.03 -14.71 2.26
C ASP A 20 -12.95 -13.93 3.58
N LEU A 21 -11.79 -13.92 4.24
CA LEU A 21 -11.58 -13.12 5.46
C LEU A 21 -11.76 -11.62 5.20
N ARG A 22 -11.20 -11.11 4.10
CA ARG A 22 -11.33 -9.72 3.68
C ARG A 22 -12.79 -9.35 3.44
N ARG A 23 -13.53 -10.18 2.70
CA ARG A 23 -14.96 -9.97 2.43
C ARG A 23 -15.80 -9.96 3.70
N GLN A 24 -15.57 -10.90 4.61
CA GLN A 24 -16.26 -10.94 5.90
C GLN A 24 -15.98 -9.67 6.70
N PHE A 25 -14.73 -9.23 6.73
CA PHE A 25 -14.33 -8.00 7.38
C PHE A 25 -15.01 -6.77 6.77
N LEU A 26 -14.95 -6.60 5.44
CA LEU A 26 -15.58 -5.48 4.74
C LEU A 26 -17.10 -5.46 4.96
N THR A 27 -17.74 -6.62 4.97
CA THR A 27 -19.16 -6.75 5.30
C THR A 27 -19.47 -6.26 6.72
N MET A 28 -18.63 -6.58 7.69
CA MET A 28 -18.79 -6.11 9.07
C MET A 28 -18.59 -4.60 9.20
N VAL A 29 -17.55 -4.04 8.58
CA VAL A 29 -17.25 -2.60 8.68
C VAL A 29 -18.31 -1.77 7.96
N ALA A 30 -18.75 -2.18 6.77
CA ALA A 30 -19.77 -1.47 6.00
C ALA A 30 -21.10 -1.31 6.77
N ARG A 31 -21.44 -2.25 7.66
CA ARG A 31 -22.64 -2.16 8.53
C ARG A 31 -22.51 -1.11 9.64
N ARG A 32 -21.29 -0.67 9.96
CA ARG A 32 -20.99 0.19 11.12
C ARG A 32 -20.55 1.60 10.73
N GLN A 33 -20.19 1.82 9.47
CA GLN A 33 -19.66 3.10 8.99
C GLN A 33 -20.77 4.18 8.93
N ARG A 34 -20.39 5.43 9.20
CA ARG A 34 -21.29 6.59 9.21
C ARG A 34 -20.61 7.79 8.54
N PRO A 35 -21.40 8.72 7.94
CA PRO A 35 -20.87 10.00 7.46
C PRO A 35 -20.09 10.75 8.55
N GLY A 36 -19.02 11.43 8.17
CA GLY A 36 -18.26 12.33 9.04
C GLY A 36 -17.36 11.66 10.08
N ALA A 37 -17.25 10.33 10.08
CA ALA A 37 -16.33 9.60 10.98
C ALA A 37 -14.85 10.03 10.81
N GLY A 38 -14.50 10.61 9.65
CA GLY A 38 -13.17 11.09 9.31
C GLY A 38 -13.00 12.61 9.31
N SER A 39 -13.82 13.38 10.04
CA SER A 39 -13.82 14.86 9.97
C SER A 39 -12.46 15.53 10.23
N ILE A 40 -11.51 14.86 10.91
CA ILE A 40 -10.13 15.34 11.14
C ILE A 40 -9.18 15.07 9.96
N LEU A 41 -9.54 14.18 9.04
CA LEU A 41 -8.68 13.72 7.95
C LEU A 41 -8.36 14.85 6.95
N GLY A 42 -9.33 15.73 6.67
CA GLY A 42 -9.13 16.86 5.76
C GLY A 42 -8.07 17.86 6.24
N ALA A 43 -7.93 18.06 7.55
CA ALA A 43 -6.94 18.97 8.14
C ALA A 43 -5.50 18.42 8.10
N LEU A 44 -5.35 17.13 7.83
CA LEU A 44 -4.08 16.42 7.80
C LEU A 44 -3.62 16.10 6.36
N ASP A 45 -4.45 16.41 5.36
CA ASP A 45 -4.11 16.20 3.95
C ASP A 45 -2.92 17.08 3.52
N GLY A 46 -2.06 16.53 2.65
CA GLY A 46 -0.97 17.28 1.99
C GLY A 46 0.34 17.43 2.77
N ARG A 47 0.45 16.84 3.97
CA ARG A 47 1.71 16.82 4.73
C ARG A 47 2.53 15.59 4.36
N ASN A 48 3.49 15.77 3.46
CA ASN A 48 4.52 14.77 3.17
C ASN A 48 5.79 15.17 3.93
N ILE A 49 6.31 14.23 4.72
CA ILE A 49 7.61 14.36 5.40
C ILE A 49 8.54 13.41 4.67
N THR A 50 9.77 13.84 4.42
CA THR A 50 10.86 12.97 3.99
C THR A 50 11.94 13.02 5.07
N LEU A 51 12.37 11.85 5.54
CA LEU A 51 13.51 11.73 6.46
C LEU A 51 14.80 11.64 5.65
N GLU A 52 15.89 12.16 6.20
CA GLU A 52 17.20 12.17 5.55
C GLU A 52 17.64 10.76 5.15
N TRP A 53 17.52 9.80 6.06
CA TRP A 53 17.88 8.39 5.80
C TRP A 53 17.05 7.73 4.69
N TRP A 54 15.84 8.23 4.36
CA TRP A 54 15.08 7.73 3.20
C TRP A 54 15.75 8.12 1.88
N THR A 55 16.39 9.29 1.85
CA THR A 55 17.12 9.77 0.67
C THR A 55 18.42 8.98 0.51
N ASP A 56 19.05 8.56 1.60
CA ASP A 56 20.23 7.68 1.55
C ASP A 56 19.91 6.32 0.91
N VAL A 57 18.75 5.74 1.24
CA VAL A 57 18.26 4.51 0.59
C VAL A 57 17.99 4.72 -0.90
N GLU A 58 17.33 5.82 -1.27
CA GLU A 58 17.08 6.16 -2.68
C GLU A 58 18.39 6.32 -3.46
N GLN A 59 19.39 6.99 -2.87
CA GLN A 59 20.70 7.18 -3.48
C GLN A 59 21.46 5.86 -3.63
N ALA A 60 21.36 4.95 -2.66
CA ALA A 60 21.95 3.61 -2.75
C ALA A 60 21.35 2.82 -3.92
N LEU A 61 20.04 2.95 -4.14
CA LEU A 61 19.32 2.22 -5.17
C LEU A 61 19.18 2.96 -6.51
N GLN A 62 19.77 4.14 -6.69
CA GLN A 62 19.55 5.02 -7.86
C GLN A 62 19.79 4.36 -9.24
N ALA A 63 20.64 3.33 -9.31
CA ALA A 63 20.97 2.60 -10.54
C ALA A 63 20.02 1.42 -10.83
N ILE A 64 19.02 1.21 -9.97
CA ILE A 64 18.09 0.08 -9.97
C ILE A 64 16.67 0.65 -9.91
N PRO A 65 15.81 0.37 -10.89
CA PRO A 65 14.41 0.79 -10.82
C PRO A 65 13.76 0.24 -9.54
N HIS A 66 13.24 1.14 -8.72
CA HIS A 66 12.67 0.82 -7.42
C HIS A 66 11.49 1.75 -7.06
N ALA A 67 10.64 1.34 -6.14
CA ALA A 67 9.51 2.15 -5.70
C ALA A 67 9.35 2.13 -4.19
N VAL A 68 9.11 3.29 -3.57
CA VAL A 68 8.62 3.39 -2.20
C VAL A 68 7.20 2.84 -2.14
N ALA A 69 6.94 1.98 -1.17
CA ALA A 69 5.64 1.37 -0.92
C ALA A 69 5.20 1.56 0.54
N GLY A 70 4.33 0.66 1.00
CA GLY A 70 3.89 0.57 2.39
C GLY A 70 3.36 1.89 2.97
N ALA A 71 3.75 2.19 4.21
CA ALA A 71 3.22 3.33 4.94
C ALA A 71 3.63 4.68 4.34
N VAL A 72 4.90 4.80 3.94
CA VAL A 72 5.46 6.03 3.36
C VAL A 72 4.72 6.39 2.07
N ALA A 73 4.51 5.41 1.17
CA ALA A 73 3.73 5.64 -0.05
C ALA A 73 2.25 5.91 0.25
N THR A 74 1.68 5.30 1.28
CA THR A 74 0.29 5.57 1.71
C THR A 74 0.12 7.03 2.12
N ASN A 75 1.07 7.57 2.87
CA ASN A 75 1.05 8.96 3.34
C ASN A 75 1.09 9.98 2.18
N ALA A 76 1.60 9.58 1.01
CA ALA A 76 1.53 10.41 -0.19
C ALA A 76 0.09 10.63 -0.70
N TYR A 77 -0.83 9.69 -0.41
CA TYR A 77 -2.20 9.67 -0.95
C TYR A 77 -3.30 9.77 0.11
N ALA A 78 -2.95 9.66 1.38
CA ALA A 78 -3.89 9.73 2.51
C ALA A 78 -3.28 10.57 3.65
N PRO A 79 -4.08 11.00 4.64
CA PRO A 79 -3.54 11.69 5.81
C PRO A 79 -2.47 10.84 6.50
N PRO A 80 -1.36 11.44 6.95
CA PRO A 80 -0.21 10.68 7.39
C PRO A 80 -0.51 9.81 8.61
N ARG A 81 0.07 8.61 8.63
CA ARG A 81 0.25 7.80 9.84
C ARG A 81 1.73 7.65 10.15
N ALA A 82 2.04 7.53 11.44
CA ALA A 82 3.41 7.24 11.88
C ALA A 82 3.88 5.89 11.31
N THR A 83 5.15 5.84 10.92
CA THR A 83 5.87 4.65 10.46
C THR A 83 7.34 4.79 10.84
N GLY A 84 7.97 3.70 11.26
CA GLY A 84 9.37 3.68 11.68
C GLY A 84 10.31 3.03 10.67
N ASP A 85 9.73 2.33 9.70
CA ASP A 85 10.33 1.57 8.63
C ASP A 85 10.07 2.21 7.26
N LEU A 86 10.92 1.88 6.28
CA LEU A 86 10.75 2.23 4.88
C LEU A 86 10.59 0.95 4.06
N ASP A 87 9.49 0.84 3.31
CA ASP A 87 9.28 -0.24 2.36
C ASP A 87 9.77 0.19 0.96
N MET A 88 10.76 -0.51 0.42
CA MET A 88 11.26 -0.34 -0.95
C MET A 88 10.95 -1.57 -1.78
N VAL A 89 10.46 -1.37 -2.99
CA VAL A 89 10.05 -2.42 -3.90
C VAL A 89 10.98 -2.47 -5.11
N VAL A 90 11.46 -3.67 -5.44
CA VAL A 90 12.23 -3.95 -6.67
C VAL A 90 11.62 -5.13 -7.42
N ALA A 91 11.92 -5.24 -8.71
CA ALA A 91 11.58 -6.44 -9.46
C ALA A 91 12.43 -7.60 -8.94
N ALA A 92 11.85 -8.80 -8.83
CA ALA A 92 12.55 -9.98 -8.30
C ALA A 92 13.88 -10.28 -9.04
N MET A 93 13.96 -9.95 -10.33
CA MET A 93 15.21 -10.10 -11.11
C MET A 93 16.33 -9.14 -10.70
N GLU A 94 16.00 -8.02 -10.04
CA GLU A 94 16.95 -7.01 -9.56
C GLU A 94 17.36 -7.23 -8.10
N ARG A 95 16.82 -8.25 -7.42
CA ARG A 95 17.03 -8.46 -5.98
C ARG A 95 18.50 -8.49 -5.57
N GLU A 96 19.32 -9.23 -6.33
CA GLU A 96 20.73 -9.43 -5.99
C GLU A 96 21.53 -8.13 -6.19
N ARG A 97 21.17 -7.37 -7.22
CA ARG A 97 21.77 -6.05 -7.49
C ARG A 97 21.37 -5.05 -6.41
N ALA A 98 20.12 -5.07 -5.97
CA ALA A 98 19.62 -4.18 -4.91
C ALA A 98 20.27 -4.51 -3.57
N ALA A 99 20.35 -5.78 -3.21
CA ALA A 99 21.05 -6.23 -2.01
C ALA A 99 22.54 -5.82 -2.02
N ALA A 100 23.23 -6.01 -3.14
CA ALA A 100 24.64 -5.59 -3.27
C ALA A 100 24.82 -4.07 -3.15
N ALA A 101 23.88 -3.29 -3.70
CA ALA A 101 23.92 -1.83 -3.62
C ALA A 101 23.69 -1.33 -2.18
N LEU A 102 22.73 -1.92 -1.46
CA LEU A 102 22.50 -1.63 -0.04
C LEU A 102 23.72 -1.98 0.82
N GLN A 103 24.31 -3.14 0.59
CA GLN A 103 25.53 -3.55 1.31
C GLN A 103 26.72 -2.61 1.03
N ALA A 104 26.89 -2.15 -0.21
CA ALA A 104 27.90 -1.17 -0.57
C ALA A 104 27.64 0.20 0.10
N ALA A 105 26.39 0.52 0.40
CA ALA A 105 25.96 1.69 1.16
C ALA A 105 25.94 1.46 2.69
N ALA A 106 26.63 0.42 3.18
CA ALA A 106 26.75 0.08 4.60
C ALA A 106 25.44 -0.34 5.31
N TRP A 107 24.40 -0.70 4.56
CA TRP A 107 23.23 -1.38 5.11
C TRP A 107 23.54 -2.86 5.38
N ARG A 108 23.13 -3.34 6.54
CA ARG A 108 23.33 -4.73 6.98
C ARG A 108 22.03 -5.51 6.79
N HIS A 109 22.13 -6.62 6.08
CA HIS A 109 21.04 -7.60 6.00
C HIS A 109 20.74 -8.20 7.38
N VAL A 110 19.51 -8.07 7.86
CA VAL A 110 19.08 -8.60 9.17
C VAL A 110 18.25 -9.88 9.07
N GLY A 111 17.67 -10.17 7.90
CA GLY A 111 16.95 -11.42 7.66
C GLY A 111 16.00 -11.33 6.48
N SER A 112 15.32 -12.43 6.16
CA SER A 112 14.26 -12.44 5.16
C SER A 112 12.97 -11.87 5.73
N LEU A 113 12.18 -11.19 4.90
CA LEU A 113 10.84 -10.76 5.31
C LEU A 113 9.98 -12.00 5.58
N GLY A 114 9.40 -12.04 6.77
CA GLY A 114 8.53 -13.12 7.18
C GLY A 114 7.14 -12.97 6.54
N GLY A 115 6.58 -14.07 6.04
CA GLY A 115 5.16 -14.14 5.66
C GLY A 115 4.94 -14.24 4.16
N ILE A 116 4.06 -13.37 3.64
CA ILE A 116 3.46 -13.49 2.29
C ILE A 116 4.27 -12.74 1.23
N VAL A 117 5.02 -11.72 1.65
CA VAL A 117 5.80 -10.87 0.76
C VAL A 117 7.22 -11.42 0.74
N GLN A 118 7.75 -11.64 -0.47
CA GLN A 118 9.15 -12.02 -0.65
C GLN A 118 10.03 -10.78 -0.50
N GLY A 119 11.19 -10.95 0.13
CA GLY A 119 12.13 -9.87 0.31
C GLY A 119 13.07 -10.07 1.49
N SER A 120 13.78 -8.99 1.82
CA SER A 120 14.77 -8.94 2.88
C SER A 120 14.64 -7.68 3.73
N ALA A 121 14.94 -7.81 5.01
CA ALA A 121 15.02 -6.70 5.95
C ALA A 121 16.49 -6.27 6.12
N TRP A 122 16.67 -4.95 6.25
CA TRP A 122 17.97 -4.28 6.32
C TRP A 122 17.98 -3.24 7.45
N GLU A 123 19.17 -2.99 7.99
CA GLU A 123 19.39 -2.01 9.06
C GLU A 123 20.70 -1.25 8.83
N ASP A 124 20.70 0.05 9.12
CA ASP A 124 21.92 0.87 9.12
C ASP A 124 22.61 0.88 10.51
N ALA A 125 23.59 1.75 10.71
CA ALA A 125 24.30 1.88 11.98
C ALA A 125 23.49 2.58 13.08
N GLU A 126 22.44 3.33 12.71
CA GLU A 126 21.57 4.09 13.62
C GLU A 126 20.34 3.28 14.04
N GLY A 127 20.13 2.10 13.44
CA GLY A 127 19.01 1.22 13.73
C GLY A 127 17.78 1.52 12.88
N HIS A 128 17.91 2.30 11.79
CA HIS A 128 16.81 2.52 10.85
C HIS A 128 16.48 1.23 10.10
N HIS A 129 15.19 0.94 9.93
CA HIS A 129 14.73 -0.31 9.33
C HIS A 129 14.24 -0.11 7.90
N LEU A 130 14.74 -0.96 6.99
CA LEU A 130 14.39 -0.96 5.58
C LEU A 130 13.90 -2.36 5.18
N ASP A 131 12.69 -2.44 4.66
CA ASP A 131 12.14 -3.64 4.04
C ASP A 131 12.32 -3.55 2.52
N LEU A 132 13.18 -4.40 1.96
CA LEU A 132 13.35 -4.56 0.52
C LEU A 132 12.43 -5.68 0.02
N ILE A 133 11.31 -5.30 -0.56
CA ILE A 133 10.27 -6.15 -1.12
C ILE A 133 10.60 -6.51 -2.57
N GLU A 134 10.49 -7.79 -2.89
CA GLU A 134 10.68 -8.34 -4.23
C GLU A 134 9.33 -8.68 -4.84
N LEU A 135 9.05 -8.12 -6.02
CA LEU A 135 7.84 -8.43 -6.78
C LEU A 135 8.18 -9.26 -8.02
N SER A 136 7.48 -10.38 -8.16
CA SER A 136 7.57 -11.29 -9.31
C SER A 136 6.29 -11.29 -10.15
N GLU A 137 5.28 -10.52 -9.72
CA GLU A 137 3.98 -10.43 -10.34
C GLU A 137 4.05 -9.79 -11.73
N PRO A 138 3.12 -10.12 -12.64
CA PRO A 138 3.12 -9.58 -14.01
C PRO A 138 3.07 -8.06 -14.09
N TRP A 139 2.54 -7.39 -13.06
CA TRP A 139 2.43 -5.94 -12.96
C TRP A 139 3.66 -5.26 -12.36
N ALA A 140 4.62 -6.00 -11.81
CA ALA A 140 5.74 -5.47 -11.03
C ALA A 140 6.60 -4.49 -11.83
N THR A 141 7.09 -4.91 -13.01
CA THR A 141 7.95 -4.09 -13.86
C THR A 141 7.26 -2.81 -14.31
N GLU A 142 5.97 -2.90 -14.67
CA GLU A 142 5.18 -1.74 -15.09
C GLU A 142 5.02 -0.75 -13.93
N ALA A 143 4.65 -1.24 -12.75
CA ALA A 143 4.44 -0.43 -11.56
C ALA A 143 5.70 0.29 -11.10
N ILE A 144 6.84 -0.42 -11.07
CA ILE A 144 8.14 0.12 -10.67
C ILE A 144 8.65 1.13 -11.69
N THR A 145 8.43 0.88 -12.99
CA THR A 145 8.78 1.85 -14.05
C THR A 145 7.94 3.11 -13.92
N ALA A 146 6.63 2.98 -13.71
CA ALA A 146 5.75 4.11 -13.50
C ALA A 146 6.11 4.91 -12.24
N ALA A 147 6.60 4.26 -11.18
CA ALA A 147 7.09 4.91 -9.97
C ALA A 147 8.25 5.88 -10.23
N GLN A 148 9.10 5.61 -11.24
CA GLN A 148 10.22 6.50 -11.58
C GLN A 148 9.75 7.89 -12.03
N GLY A 149 8.60 7.96 -12.69
CA GLY A 149 7.95 9.21 -13.09
C GLY A 149 7.00 9.79 -12.02
N ASN A 150 6.66 9.01 -11.00
CA ASN A 150 5.76 9.40 -9.92
C ASN A 150 6.55 9.73 -8.64
N ARG A 151 7.36 10.78 -8.71
CA ARG A 151 8.18 11.23 -7.56
C ARG A 151 7.37 12.12 -6.64
N ILE A 152 7.26 11.72 -5.36
CA ILE A 152 6.56 12.47 -4.33
C ILE A 152 7.54 12.74 -3.20
N ALA A 153 7.72 14.02 -2.84
CA ALA A 153 8.71 14.46 -1.86
C ALA A 153 10.14 13.94 -2.15
N GLY A 154 10.49 13.86 -3.45
CA GLY A 154 11.79 13.41 -3.95
C GLY A 154 11.90 11.91 -4.23
N LEU A 155 11.02 11.08 -3.66
CA LEU A 155 11.13 9.62 -3.72
C LEU A 155 10.28 9.02 -4.85
N PRO A 156 10.79 8.02 -5.61
CA PRO A 156 10.00 7.30 -6.61
C PRO A 156 8.92 6.49 -5.90
N THR A 157 7.69 6.99 -5.89
CA THR A 157 6.61 6.44 -5.07
C THR A 157 5.75 5.52 -5.91
N MET A 158 5.32 4.37 -5.36
CA MET A 158 4.40 3.47 -6.04
C MET A 158 3.12 4.23 -6.45
N PRO A 159 2.75 4.24 -7.74
CA PRO A 159 1.54 4.94 -8.17
C PRO A 159 0.31 4.39 -7.44
N LEU A 160 -0.62 5.28 -7.08
CA LEU A 160 -1.82 4.92 -6.31
C LEU A 160 -2.53 3.67 -6.83
N SER A 161 -2.66 3.52 -8.15
CA SER A 161 -3.33 2.37 -8.76
C SER A 161 -2.68 1.02 -8.41
N TYR A 162 -1.35 0.95 -8.44
CA TYR A 162 -0.61 -0.26 -8.07
C TYR A 162 -0.48 -0.41 -6.56
N LEU A 163 -0.35 0.68 -5.80
CA LEU A 163 -0.32 0.64 -4.34
C LEU A 163 -1.65 0.09 -3.78
N VAL A 164 -2.78 0.50 -4.35
CA VAL A 164 -4.10 -0.03 -4.00
C VAL A 164 -4.19 -1.52 -4.32
N HIS A 165 -3.78 -1.93 -5.53
CA HIS A 165 -3.79 -3.34 -5.91
C HIS A 165 -2.91 -4.21 -5.00
N MET A 166 -1.68 -3.77 -4.74
CA MET A 166 -0.73 -4.43 -3.84
C MET A 166 -1.32 -4.61 -2.42
N LYS A 167 -1.90 -3.56 -1.84
CA LYS A 167 -2.53 -3.62 -0.51
C LYS A 167 -3.77 -4.50 -0.46
N LEU A 168 -4.59 -4.50 -1.52
CA LEU A 168 -5.73 -5.40 -1.64
C LEU A 168 -5.28 -6.87 -1.64
N MET A 169 -4.22 -7.19 -2.37
CA MET A 169 -3.65 -8.54 -2.45
C MET A 169 -2.99 -8.97 -1.13
N ALA A 170 -2.36 -8.04 -0.41
CA ALA A 170 -1.84 -8.31 0.94
C ALA A 170 -2.97 -8.65 1.92
N GLY A 171 -4.11 -7.94 1.83
CA GLY A 171 -5.36 -8.28 2.51
C GLY A 171 -5.33 -8.12 4.04
N ARG A 172 -4.29 -7.51 4.61
CA ARG A 172 -4.22 -7.23 6.05
C ARG A 172 -5.24 -6.15 6.41
N THR A 173 -5.84 -6.24 7.59
CA THR A 173 -6.84 -5.27 8.06
C THR A 173 -6.34 -3.82 7.97
N GLY A 174 -5.09 -3.55 8.35
CA GLY A 174 -4.48 -2.23 8.21
C GLY A 174 -4.38 -1.74 6.76
N ASP A 175 -4.05 -2.64 5.83
CA ASP A 175 -3.99 -2.30 4.40
C ASP A 175 -5.36 -1.95 3.82
N LEU A 176 -6.44 -2.59 4.29
CA LEU A 176 -7.80 -2.25 3.86
C LEU A 176 -8.22 -0.84 4.31
N PHE A 177 -7.85 -0.45 5.54
CA PHE A 177 -8.07 0.91 6.02
C PHE A 177 -7.25 1.94 5.24
N ASP A 178 -5.97 1.63 4.98
CA ASP A 178 -5.12 2.48 4.13
C ASP A 178 -5.75 2.67 2.74
N VAL A 179 -6.20 1.59 2.10
CA VAL A 179 -6.86 1.64 0.77
C VAL A 179 -8.13 2.48 0.81
N SER A 180 -9.00 2.27 1.80
CA SER A 180 -10.23 3.07 1.92
C SER A 180 -9.91 4.57 2.08
N ARG A 181 -8.93 4.91 2.93
CA ARG A 181 -8.53 6.32 3.16
C ARG A 181 -7.91 6.97 1.93
N MET A 182 -7.06 6.25 1.19
CA MET A 182 -6.49 6.73 -0.06
C MET A 182 -7.57 6.96 -1.12
N LEU A 183 -8.48 6.00 -1.31
CA LEU A 183 -9.56 6.10 -2.30
C LEU A 183 -10.65 7.11 -1.94
N GLY A 184 -10.83 7.41 -0.65
CA GLY A 184 -11.70 8.50 -0.21
C GLY A 184 -11.19 9.88 -0.64
N ARG A 185 -9.87 10.07 -0.77
CA ARG A 185 -9.25 11.32 -1.23
C ARG A 185 -9.03 11.38 -2.73
N ALA A 186 -8.90 10.22 -3.38
CA ALA A 186 -8.54 10.11 -4.78
C ALA A 186 -9.51 10.89 -5.68
N SER A 187 -8.98 11.55 -6.72
CA SER A 187 -9.80 12.11 -7.78
C SER A 187 -10.51 10.99 -8.56
N GLU A 188 -11.58 11.31 -9.30
CA GLU A 188 -12.28 10.30 -10.10
C GLU A 188 -11.36 9.63 -11.13
N ASP A 189 -10.46 10.41 -11.73
CA ASP A 189 -9.44 9.94 -12.67
C ASP A 189 -8.42 8.99 -11.99
N GLN A 190 -8.00 9.30 -10.76
CA GLN A 190 -7.17 8.40 -9.96
C GLN A 190 -7.90 7.11 -9.59
N THR A 191 -9.16 7.21 -9.17
CA THR A 191 -10.02 6.05 -8.86
C THR A 191 -10.23 5.17 -10.08
N GLN A 192 -10.44 5.76 -11.27
CA GLN A 192 -10.64 5.01 -12.51
C GLN A 192 -9.36 4.27 -12.93
N ARG A 193 -8.18 4.88 -12.78
CA ARG A 193 -6.90 4.18 -13.00
C ARG A 193 -6.71 3.01 -12.03
N ALA A 194 -7.01 3.21 -10.74
CA ALA A 194 -6.93 2.14 -9.74
C ALA A 194 -7.90 0.98 -10.07
N ARG A 195 -9.14 1.31 -10.45
CA ARG A 195 -10.14 0.34 -10.91
C ARG A 195 -9.64 -0.47 -12.11
N ALA A 196 -9.01 0.18 -13.09
CA ALA A 196 -8.49 -0.49 -14.27
C ALA A 196 -7.38 -1.50 -13.92
N VAL A 197 -6.45 -1.14 -13.04
CA VAL A 197 -5.40 -2.06 -12.56
C VAL A 197 -6.00 -3.23 -11.79
N VAL A 198 -6.93 -2.98 -10.86
CA VAL A 198 -7.60 -4.05 -10.10
C VAL A 198 -8.40 -4.98 -11.02
N ASN A 199 -9.10 -4.44 -12.02
CA ASN A 199 -9.85 -5.24 -12.99
C ASN A 199 -8.93 -6.05 -13.91
N HIS A 200 -7.75 -5.52 -14.25
CA HIS A 200 -6.82 -6.19 -15.16
C HIS A 200 -6.02 -7.31 -14.48
N PHE A 201 -5.55 -7.09 -13.26
CA PHE A 201 -4.69 -8.05 -12.53
C PHE A 201 -5.41 -8.83 -11.42
N GLY A 202 -6.55 -8.34 -10.94
CA GLY A 202 -7.38 -9.02 -9.94
C GLY A 202 -8.49 -9.87 -10.54
N ASN A 203 -9.40 -10.33 -9.69
CA ASN A 203 -10.63 -11.01 -10.10
C ASN A 203 -11.90 -10.19 -9.79
N ALA A 204 -13.07 -10.74 -10.13
CA ALA A 204 -14.35 -10.07 -9.88
C ALA A 204 -14.61 -9.75 -8.40
N GLU A 205 -14.05 -10.55 -7.48
CA GLU A 205 -14.16 -10.34 -6.04
C GLU A 205 -13.27 -9.20 -5.57
N ASP A 206 -12.02 -9.14 -6.07
CA ASP A 206 -11.07 -8.07 -5.80
C ASP A 206 -11.63 -6.72 -6.30
N LEU A 207 -12.32 -6.72 -7.45
CA LEU A 207 -13.03 -5.55 -7.97
C LEU A 207 -14.22 -5.16 -7.07
N ALA A 208 -15.03 -6.12 -6.63
CA ALA A 208 -16.17 -5.83 -5.74
C ALA A 208 -15.71 -5.24 -4.39
N ASP A 209 -14.63 -5.78 -3.82
CA ASP A 209 -14.00 -5.28 -2.59
C ASP A 209 -13.45 -3.86 -2.80
N PHE A 210 -12.80 -3.60 -3.94
CA PHE A 210 -12.35 -2.26 -4.33
C PHE A 210 -13.50 -1.27 -4.39
N GLU A 211 -14.62 -1.61 -5.06
CA GLU A 211 -15.79 -0.72 -5.12
C GLU A 211 -16.37 -0.42 -3.74
N GLN A 212 -16.35 -1.40 -2.84
CA GLN A 212 -16.79 -1.21 -1.47
C GLN A 212 -15.87 -0.24 -0.73
N LEU A 213 -14.55 -0.38 -0.87
CA LEU A 213 -13.57 0.50 -0.24
C LEU A 213 -13.64 1.94 -0.77
N VAL A 214 -13.93 2.13 -2.07
CA VAL A 214 -14.21 3.47 -2.64
C VAL A 214 -15.40 4.12 -1.95
N ARG A 215 -16.54 3.41 -1.87
CA ARG A 215 -17.75 3.92 -1.21
C ARG A 215 -17.48 4.26 0.25
N MET A 216 -16.78 3.37 0.95
CA MET A 216 -16.43 3.54 2.35
C MET A 216 -15.56 4.79 2.57
N GLY A 217 -14.54 4.98 1.75
CA GLY A 217 -13.61 6.11 1.88
C GLY A 217 -14.29 7.45 1.62
N ARG A 218 -15.23 7.49 0.66
CA ARG A 218 -16.03 8.69 0.36
C ARG A 218 -16.98 9.02 1.51
N LEU A 219 -17.68 8.01 2.04
CA LEU A 219 -18.61 8.17 3.16
C LEU A 219 -17.92 8.73 4.41
N GLU A 220 -16.70 8.30 4.72
CA GLU A 220 -15.92 8.83 5.86
C GLU A 220 -15.64 10.33 5.78
N ARG A 221 -15.58 10.89 4.57
CA ARG A 221 -15.28 12.29 4.29
C ARG A 221 -16.52 13.15 4.06
N GLU A 222 -17.70 12.55 3.93
CA GLU A 222 -18.96 13.30 3.87
C GLU A 222 -19.19 14.04 5.20
N PRO A 223 -19.76 15.26 5.18
CA PRO A 223 -20.13 15.95 6.41
C PRO A 223 -21.13 15.08 7.20
N GLY A 224 -20.87 14.86 8.49
CA GLY A 224 -21.84 14.19 9.36
C GLY A 224 -23.14 14.98 9.39
N SER A 225 -24.28 14.33 9.14
CA SER A 225 -25.59 14.96 9.32
C SER A 225 -25.78 15.29 10.81
N LEU A 226 -25.58 16.56 11.17
CA LEU A 226 -26.02 17.13 12.44
C LEU A 226 -27.54 17.31 12.39
N GLU A 227 -28.30 16.23 12.44
CA GLU A 227 -29.73 16.30 12.77
C GLU A 227 -29.94 15.78 14.19
N GLY A 228 -30.23 16.71 15.11
CA GLY A 228 -30.71 16.37 16.45
C GLY A 228 -30.27 17.30 17.59
N SER A 229 -30.45 18.62 17.47
CA SER A 229 -30.44 19.54 18.64
C SER A 229 -31.03 20.91 18.29
N SER A 230 -32.27 20.94 17.79
CA SER A 230 -33.12 22.13 17.92
C SER A 230 -34.11 21.89 19.08
N GLY A 231 -33.58 21.88 20.30
CA GLY A 231 -34.40 22.07 21.49
C GLY A 231 -34.80 23.55 21.56
N SER A 232 -36.04 23.86 21.21
CA SER A 232 -36.64 25.17 21.51
C SER A 232 -36.69 25.35 23.04
N PRO A 233 -36.27 26.49 23.60
CA PRO A 233 -36.51 26.77 25.00
C PRO A 233 -37.96 27.24 25.21
N PRO A 234 -38.53 27.02 26.42
CA PRO A 234 -39.84 27.53 26.81
C PRO A 234 -39.86 29.06 26.97
#